data_AF-M2TDM7-F1
#
_entry.id   AF-M2TDM7-F1
#
_cell.length_a   1.000
_cell.length_b   1.000
_cell.length_c   1.000
_cell.angle_alpha   90.00
_cell.angle_beta   90.00
_cell.angle_gamma   90.00
#
_symmetry.space_group_name_H-M   'P 1'
#
loop_
_entity.id
_entity.type
_entity.pdbx_description
1 polymer ?
#
loop_
_entity_poly.entity_id
_entity_poly.type
_entity_poly.pdbx_seq_one_letter_code
_entity_poly.pdbx_strand_id
1 'polypeptide(L)' 'MLIDTHDREICEGVWSLYAQVTEKIGPVATMIERDDDIPPLADLLVELDRARAIAARGVTAG' A
#
# COMPACT_ATOMS: atom_id res chain seq x y z
N MET A 1 -0.09 -18.88 17.21
CA MET A 1 -1.11 -18.08 16.50
C MET A 1 -0.36 -16.94 15.83
N LEU A 2 -0.44 -16.81 14.50
CA LEU A 2 0.10 -15.65 13.81
C LEU A 2 -0.92 -14.53 14.03
N ILE A 3 -0.49 -13.42 14.62
CA ILE A 3 -1.35 -12.26 14.87
C ILE A 3 -1.26 -11.38 13.61
N ASP A 4 -2.40 -11.15 12.97
CA ASP A 4 -2.52 -10.33 11.76
C ASP A 4 -2.98 -8.92 12.12
N THR A 5 -2.22 -8.26 13.00
CA THR A 5 -2.48 -6.87 13.39
C THR A 5 -1.90 -5.92 12.36
N HIS A 6 -2.67 -4.91 11.97
CA HIS A 6 -2.27 -3.86 11.03
C HIS A 6 -1.94 -2.57 11.77
N ASP A 7 -1.25 -2.69 12.91
CA ASP A 7 -0.98 -1.64 13.90
C ASP A 7 0.32 -0.84 13.63
N ARG A 8 0.99 -1.06 12.49
CA ARG A 8 2.31 -0.49 12.18
C ARG A 8 2.45 -0.09 10.72
N GLU A 9 3.36 0.84 10.47
CA GLU A 9 3.80 1.22 9.12
C GLU A 9 4.01 0.00 8.20
N ILE A 10 3.58 0.13 6.95
CA ILE A 10 3.74 -0.93 5.95
C ILE A 10 5.24 -1.12 5.69
N CYS A 11 5.74 -2.35 5.89
CA CYS A 11 7.14 -2.63 5.68
C CYS A 11 7.54 -2.60 4.19
N GLU A 12 8.81 -2.32 3.93
CA GLU A 12 9.37 -2.23 2.56
C GLU A 12 9.13 -3.48 1.69
N GLY A 13 9.06 -4.67 2.30
CA GLY A 13 8.76 -5.91 1.60
C GLY A 13 7.36 -5.92 0.98
N VAL A 14 6.37 -5.40 1.70
CA VAL A 14 4.98 -5.30 1.20
C VAL A 14 4.88 -4.26 0.09
N TRP A 15 5.57 -3.12 0.22
CA TRP A 15 5.64 -2.12 -0.85
C TRP A 15 6.27 -2.69 -2.13
N SER A 16 7.34 -3.48 -1.99
CA SER A 16 8.00 -4.14 -3.12
C SER A 16 7.10 -5.18 -3.79
N LEU A 17 6.31 -5.90 -3.01
CA LEU A 17 5.33 -6.86 -3.52
C LEU A 17 4.19 -6.15 -4.25
N TYR A 18 3.66 -5.08 -3.66
CA TYR A 18 2.59 -4.28 -4.27
C TYR A 18 3.00 -3.77 -5.65
N ALA A 19 4.20 -3.19 -5.78
CA ALA A 19 4.73 -2.73 -7.07
C ALA A 19 4.78 -3.84 -8.13
N GLN A 20 5.32 -5.01 -7.78
CA GLN A 20 5.39 -6.16 -8.70
C GLN A 20 4.02 -6.68 -9.13
N VAL A 21 3.03 -6.64 -8.25
CA VAL A 21 1.67 -7.08 -8.55
C VAL A 21 0.99 -6.08 -9.48
N THR A 22 1.04 -4.78 -9.17
CA THR A 22 0.44 -3.72 -9.99
C THR A 22 1.01 -3.71 -11.41
N GLU A 23 2.31 -3.97 -11.59
CA GLU A 23 2.92 -4.11 -12.93
C GLU A 23 2.32 -5.26 -13.76
N LYS A 24 1.86 -6.33 -13.11
CA LYS A 24 1.33 -7.53 -13.78
C LYS A 24 -0.16 -7.44 -14.07
N ILE A 25 -0.93 -6.83 -13.18
CA ILE A 25 -2.40 -6.84 -13.25
C ILE A 25 -3.00 -5.48 -13.62
N GLY A 26 -2.14 -4.46 -13.76
CA GLY A 26 -2.57 -3.08 -13.95
C GLY A 26 -3.10 -2.44 -12.66
N PRO A 27 -3.57 -1.19 -12.75
CA PRO A 27 -4.11 -0.47 -11.60
C PRO A 27 -5.40 -1.12 -11.09
N VAL A 28 -5.47 -1.36 -9.78
CA VAL A 28 -6.66 -1.86 -9.09
C VAL A 28 -6.93 -1.02 -7.84
N ALA A 29 -8.20 -0.91 -7.44
CA ALA A 29 -8.56 -0.26 -6.20
C ALA A 29 -7.80 -0.93 -5.04
N THR A 30 -7.03 -0.13 -4.30
CA THR A 30 -6.15 -0.58 -3.22
C THR A 30 -6.50 0.18 -1.95
N MET A 31 -6.54 -0.53 -0.83
CA MET A 31 -6.81 0.03 0.50
C MET A 31 -5.64 -0.28 1.43
N ILE A 32 -5.27 0.70 2.25
CA ILE A 32 -4.38 0.50 3.39
C ILE A 32 -5.27 0.22 4.60
N GLU A 33 -5.00 -0.87 5.31
CA GLU A 33 -5.73 -1.29 6.50
C GLU A 33 -4.95 -0.92 7.77
N ARG A 34 -5.69 -0.41 8.78
CA ARG A 34 -5.22 -0.03 10.11
C ARG A 34 -6.32 -0.37 11.12
N ASP A 35 -6.07 -1.28 12.05
CA ASP A 35 -7.09 -1.84 12.96
C ASP A 35 -6.86 -1.51 14.45
N ASP A 36 -5.65 -1.06 14.81
CA ASP A 36 -5.25 -0.55 16.13
C ASP A 36 -4.16 0.54 15.94
N ASP A 37 -3.52 1.03 17.02
CA ASP A 37 -2.42 2.03 17.07
C ASP A 37 -2.41 3.03 15.89
N ILE A 38 -3.59 3.62 15.64
CA ILE A 38 -3.83 4.38 14.41
C ILE A 38 -3.03 5.69 14.48
N PRO A 39 -2.06 5.92 13.56
CA PRO A 39 -1.25 7.13 13.59
C PRO A 39 -2.08 8.36 13.17
N PRO A 40 -1.55 9.58 13.37
CA PRO A 40 -2.16 10.80 12.85
C PRO A 40 -2.48 10.68 11.36
N LEU A 41 -3.58 11.33 10.93
CA LEU A 41 -4.03 11.30 9.54
C LEU A 41 -2.93 11.70 8.53
N ALA A 42 -2.05 12.64 8.91
CA ALA A 42 -0.95 13.07 8.05
C ALA A 42 -0.02 11.91 7.67
N ASP A 43 0.26 10.99 8.59
CA ASP A 43 1.15 9.85 8.35
C ASP A 43 0.47 8.80 7.46
N LEU A 44 -0.83 8.57 7.66
CA LEU A 44 -1.64 7.72 6.78
C LEU A 44 -1.68 8.24 5.34
N LEU A 45 -1.73 9.57 5.17
CA LEU A 45 -1.71 10.18 3.84
C LEU A 45 -0.36 9.98 3.13
N VAL A 46 0.76 9.95 3.87
CA VAL A 46 2.08 9.64 3.29
C VAL A 46 2.11 8.23 2.70
N GLU A 47 1.59 7.23 3.43
CA GLU A 47 1.49 5.86 2.91
C GLU A 47 0.51 5.76 1.73
N LEU A 48 -0.62 6.45 1.80
CA LEU A 48 -1.60 6.48 0.71
C LEU A 48 -1.02 7.10 -0.57
N ASP A 49 -0.25 8.18 -0.44
CA ASP A 49 0.41 8.82 -1.58
C ASP A 49 1.50 7.92 -2.18
N ARG A 50 2.20 7.13 -1.37
CA ARG A 50 3.11 6.08 -1.87
C ARG A 50 2.35 5.01 -2.66
N ALA A 51 1.21 4.53 -2.16
CA ALA A 51 0.38 3.57 -2.87
C ALA A 51 -0.10 4.12 -4.22
N ARG A 52 -0.57 5.38 -4.24
CA ARG A 52 -0.97 6.07 -5.49
C ARG A 52 0.17 6.19 -6.48
N ALA A 53 1.36 6.54 -6.02
CA ALA A 53 2.55 6.67 -6.87
C ALA A 53 2.95 5.32 -7.51
N ILE A 54 2.83 4.22 -6.77
CA ILE A 54 3.08 2.86 -7.30
C ILE A 54 1.98 2.48 -8.30
N ALA A 55 0.70 2.68 -7.94
CA ALA A 55 -0.44 2.37 -8.80
C ALA A 55 -0.38 3.09 -10.16
N ALA A 56 0.05 4.35 -10.16
CA ALA A 56 0.19 5.16 -11.37
C ALA A 56 1.28 4.63 -12.33
N ARG A 57 2.32 3.94 -11.83
CA ARG A 57 3.40 3.36 -12.64
C ARG A 57 2.95 2.11 -13.40
N GLY A 58 1.98 1.36 -12.87
CA GLY A 58 1.40 0.18 -13.52
C GLY A 58 0.50 0.51 -14.72
N VAL A 59 0.30 1.79 -15.02
CA VAL A 59 -0.37 2.25 -16.25
C VAL A 59 0.66 2.22 -17.38
N THR A 60 0.90 1.06 -17.97
CA THR A 60 1.46 1.01 -19.32
C THR A 60 0.37 1.47 -20.29
N ALA A 61 0.66 2.55 -21.04
CA ALA A 61 -0.14 2.93 -22.20
C ALA A 61 -0.25 1.71 -23.13
N GLY A 62 -1.48 1.31 -23.43
CA GLY A 62 -1.79 0.21 -24.35
C GLY A 62 -1.30 0.45 -25.76
#